data_AF-A0A1B7MQJ3-F1
#
_entry.id   AF-A0A1B7MQJ3-F1
#
_cell.length_a   1.000
_cell.length_b   1.000
_cell.length_c   1.000
_cell.angle_alpha   90.00
_cell.angle_beta   90.00
_cell.angle_gamma   90.00
#
_symmetry.space_group_name_H-M   'P 1'
#
loop_
_entity.id
_entity.type
_entity.pdbx_description
1 polymer ?
#
loop_
_entity_poly.entity_id
_entity_poly.type
_entity_poly.pdbx_seq_one_letter_code
_entity_poly.pdbx_strand_id
1 'polypeptide(L)'
;MDDVGLNLPIFLDLVSWGDPDCITNAKIRYERTALMVSEELLSILPRWHKPPRTLVRALGEFSIECVVQVVDDELETVQDIMQCPKDALSADGLTSLFIEDMILKLSTPGFGGTPIHWAFLRRVTQTVKQRENNTYKTLELVRG
;
A
#
# COMPACT_ATOMS: atom_id res chain seq x y z
N MET A 1 -28.11 -17.12 -14.99
CA MET A 1 -26.98 -17.46 -14.06
C MET A 1 -27.38 -18.69 -13.27
N ASP A 2 -28.52 -18.64 -12.59
CA ASP A 2 -29.12 -19.79 -11.92
C ASP A 2 -29.40 -20.96 -12.90
N ASP A 3 -29.82 -20.63 -14.12
CA ASP A 3 -30.11 -21.55 -15.24
C ASP A 3 -28.92 -22.43 -15.67
N VAL A 4 -27.69 -22.03 -15.35
CA VAL A 4 -26.45 -22.80 -15.61
C VAL A 4 -25.73 -23.20 -14.31
N GLY A 5 -26.40 -23.07 -13.17
CA GLY A 5 -25.83 -23.41 -11.86
C GLY A 5 -24.75 -22.43 -11.36
N LEU A 6 -24.67 -21.22 -11.93
CA LEU A 6 -23.71 -20.20 -11.52
C LEU A 6 -24.39 -19.16 -10.62
N ASN A 7 -23.85 -18.97 -9.42
CA ASN A 7 -24.15 -17.82 -8.59
C ASN A 7 -23.02 -16.77 -8.68
N LEU A 8 -23.28 -15.55 -8.17
CA LEU A 8 -22.34 -14.43 -8.28
C LEU A 8 -20.96 -14.73 -7.66
N PRO A 9 -20.86 -15.30 -6.45
CA PRO A 9 -19.56 -15.71 -5.90
C PRO A 9 -18.78 -16.66 -6.81
N ILE A 10 -19.42 -17.72 -7.31
CA ILE A 10 -18.77 -18.70 -8.20
C ILE A 10 -18.31 -18.03 -9.49
N PHE A 11 -19.15 -17.18 -10.08
CA PHE A 11 -18.78 -16.45 -11.30
C PHE A 11 -17.59 -15.52 -11.08
N LEU A 12 -17.58 -14.77 -9.97
CA LEU A 12 -16.47 -13.90 -9.60
C LEU A 12 -15.18 -14.68 -9.36
N ASP A 13 -15.26 -15.85 -8.71
CA ASP A 13 -14.12 -16.73 -8.50
C ASP A 13 -13.54 -17.25 -9.83
N LEU A 14 -14.39 -17.78 -10.72
CA LEU A 14 -13.98 -18.30 -12.03
C LEU A 14 -13.34 -17.22 -12.92
N VAL A 15 -13.90 -16.00 -12.95
CA VAL A 15 -13.28 -14.90 -13.71
C VAL A 15 -12.00 -14.39 -13.03
N SER A 16 -11.88 -14.53 -11.72
CA SER A 16 -10.73 -14.10 -10.90
C SER A 16 -9.72 -15.22 -10.66
N TRP A 17 -9.29 -15.87 -11.75
CA TRP A 17 -8.24 -16.90 -11.75
C TRP A 17 -8.58 -18.24 -11.06
N GLY A 18 -9.85 -18.52 -10.74
CA GLY A 18 -10.27 -19.70 -9.99
C GLY A 18 -9.73 -21.05 -10.51
N ASP A 19 -10.10 -21.45 -11.72
CA ASP A 19 -9.76 -22.77 -12.28
C ASP A 19 -8.73 -22.69 -13.43
N PRO A 20 -7.81 -23.67 -13.60
CA PRO A 20 -6.86 -23.71 -14.72
C PRO A 20 -7.48 -23.57 -16.11
N ASP A 21 -8.65 -24.15 -16.35
CA ASP A 21 -9.38 -24.02 -17.61
C ASP A 21 -9.85 -22.58 -17.81
N CYS A 22 -10.25 -21.90 -16.74
CA CYS A 22 -10.62 -20.47 -16.78
C CYS A 22 -9.42 -19.55 -17.00
N ILE A 23 -8.25 -19.92 -16.49
CA ILE A 23 -7.00 -19.16 -16.71
C ILE A 23 -6.59 -19.22 -18.18
N THR A 24 -6.70 -20.39 -18.81
CA THR A 24 -6.28 -20.63 -20.20
C THR A 24 -7.33 -20.23 -21.23
N ASN A 25 -8.61 -20.17 -20.84
CA ASN A 25 -9.69 -19.77 -21.73
C ASN A 25 -9.52 -18.32 -22.22
N ALA A 26 -9.40 -18.15 -23.53
CA ALA A 26 -9.15 -16.85 -24.15
C ALA A 26 -10.27 -15.82 -23.89
N LYS A 27 -11.53 -16.27 -23.83
CA LYS A 27 -12.68 -15.39 -23.56
C LYS A 27 -12.68 -14.91 -22.12
N ILE A 28 -12.50 -15.82 -21.16
CA ILE A 28 -12.43 -15.46 -19.73
C ILE A 28 -11.23 -14.54 -19.47
N ARG A 29 -10.09 -14.81 -20.09
CA ARG A 29 -8.92 -13.92 -20.01
C ARG A 29 -9.23 -12.51 -20.54
N TYR A 30 -9.93 -12.41 -21.67
CA TYR A 30 -10.32 -11.12 -22.24
C TYR A 30 -11.24 -10.33 -21.29
N GLU A 31 -12.31 -10.97 -20.79
CA GLU A 31 -13.24 -10.36 -19.84
C GLU A 31 -12.55 -9.95 -18.54
N ARG A 32 -11.66 -10.79 -18.01
CA ARG A 32 -10.84 -10.48 -16.84
C ARG A 32 -9.97 -9.25 -17.08
N THR A 33 -9.27 -9.18 -18.21
CA THR A 33 -8.45 -8.01 -18.54
C THR A 33 -9.31 -6.76 -18.65
N ALA A 34 -10.46 -6.85 -19.32
CA ALA A 34 -11.40 -5.73 -19.44
C ALA A 34 -11.89 -5.26 -18.05
N LEU A 35 -12.24 -6.18 -17.16
CA LEU A 35 -12.62 -5.88 -15.78
C LEU A 35 -11.49 -5.17 -15.02
N MET A 36 -10.26 -5.68 -15.11
CA MET A 36 -9.10 -5.14 -14.36
C MET A 36 -8.69 -3.73 -14.76
N VAL A 37 -9.06 -3.27 -15.97
CA VAL A 37 -8.81 -1.91 -16.45
C VAL A 37 -10.06 -1.03 -16.48
N SER A 38 -11.20 -1.56 -16.05
CA SER A 38 -12.49 -0.87 -16.11
C SER A 38 -12.61 0.23 -15.04
N GLU A 39 -13.26 1.34 -15.39
CA GLU A 39 -13.65 2.37 -14.40
C GLU A 39 -14.71 1.83 -13.44
N GLU A 40 -15.52 0.86 -13.90
CA GLU A 40 -16.52 0.16 -13.12
C GLU A 40 -15.89 -0.53 -11.91
N LEU A 41 -14.79 -1.28 -12.10
CA LEU A 41 -14.12 -1.95 -10.98
C LEU A 41 -13.62 -0.95 -9.94
N LEU A 42 -13.04 0.17 -10.38
CA LEU A 42 -12.61 1.26 -9.49
C LEU A 42 -13.78 1.86 -8.69
N SER A 43 -14.98 1.88 -9.24
CA SER A 43 -16.18 2.34 -8.53
C SER A 43 -16.83 1.27 -7.64
N ILE A 44 -16.64 -0.02 -7.95
CA ILE A 44 -17.22 -1.15 -7.23
C ILE A 44 -16.47 -1.38 -5.92
N LEU A 45 -15.13 -1.36 -5.94
CA LEU A 45 -14.30 -1.64 -4.78
C LEU A 45 -14.62 -0.73 -3.56
N PRO A 46 -14.77 0.60 -3.70
CA PRO A 46 -15.15 1.47 -2.57
C PRO A 46 -16.56 1.16 -2.03
N ARG A 47 -17.49 0.77 -2.91
CA ARG A 47 -18.86 0.39 -2.52
C ARG A 47 -18.89 -0.93 -1.76
N TRP A 48 -18.04 -1.88 -2.13
CA TRP A 48 -17.84 -3.13 -1.39
C TRP A 48 -17.14 -2.90 -0.05
N HIS A 49 -16.19 -1.96 0.02
CA HIS A 49 -15.55 -1.58 1.27
C HIS A 49 -16.55 -0.93 2.24
N LYS A 50 -17.45 -0.07 1.75
CA LYS A 50 -18.44 0.65 2.56
C LYS A 50 -19.86 0.39 2.06
N PRO A 51 -20.40 -0.82 2.28
CA PRO A 51 -21.74 -1.15 1.82
C PRO A 51 -22.81 -0.36 2.61
N PRO A 52 -23.97 -0.06 2.00
CA PRO A 52 -25.06 0.67 2.66
C PRO A 52 -25.66 0.00 3.91
N ARG A 53 -25.42 -1.30 4.12
CA ARG A 53 -25.87 -2.07 5.28
C ARG A 53 -24.70 -2.85 5.86
N THR A 54 -24.57 -2.84 7.18
CA THR A 54 -23.45 -3.42 7.94
C THR A 54 -23.41 -4.94 7.86
N LEU A 55 -22.39 -5.50 7.17
CA LEU A 55 -21.73 -6.78 7.46
C LEU A 55 -20.71 -7.18 6.36
N VAL A 56 -19.76 -6.30 6.01
CA VAL A 56 -18.66 -6.71 5.12
C VAL A 56 -17.33 -6.43 5.82
N ARG A 57 -16.76 -7.51 6.35
CA ARG A 57 -15.45 -7.52 7.03
C ARG A 57 -14.32 -7.95 6.09
N ALA A 58 -14.63 -8.80 5.10
CA ALA A 58 -13.67 -9.40 4.20
C ALA A 58 -12.78 -8.39 3.46
N LEU A 59 -13.37 -7.33 2.87
CA LEU A 59 -12.57 -6.34 2.13
C LEU A 59 -11.70 -5.48 3.06
N GLY A 60 -12.14 -5.25 4.30
CA GLY A 60 -11.38 -4.49 5.29
C GLY A 60 -10.15 -5.25 5.79
N GLU A 61 -10.32 -6.53 6.14
CA GLU A 61 -9.21 -7.41 6.55
C GLU A 61 -8.20 -7.59 5.41
N PHE A 62 -8.68 -7.89 4.19
CA PHE A 62 -7.84 -7.96 3.00
C PHE A 62 -7.06 -6.67 2.75
N SER A 63 -7.70 -5.50 2.90
CA SER A 63 -7.02 -4.21 2.70
C SER A 63 -5.89 -3.99 3.71
N ILE A 64 -6.06 -4.45 4.95
CA ILE A 64 -5.00 -4.38 5.97
C ILE A 64 -3.84 -5.30 5.58
N GLU A 65 -4.12 -6.55 5.20
CA GLU A 65 -3.09 -7.50 4.75
C GLU A 65 -2.29 -6.96 3.56
N CYS A 66 -2.95 -6.35 2.57
CA CYS A 66 -2.26 -5.71 1.45
C CYS A 66 -1.34 -4.58 1.91
N VAL A 67 -1.78 -3.73 2.84
CA VAL A 67 -0.95 -2.62 3.36
C VAL A 67 0.24 -3.16 4.14
N VAL A 68 0.03 -4.20 4.97
CA VAL A 68 1.11 -4.85 5.72
C VAL A 68 2.15 -5.41 4.76
N GLN A 69 1.74 -6.18 3.75
CA GLN A 69 2.67 -6.76 2.78
C GLN A 69 3.49 -5.68 2.06
N VAL A 70 2.84 -4.60 1.59
CA VAL A 70 3.53 -3.51 0.91
C VAL A 70 4.55 -2.80 1.82
N VAL A 71 4.22 -2.64 3.10
CA VAL A 71 5.14 -2.05 4.08
C VAL A 71 6.28 -3.01 4.41
N ASP A 72 6.00 -4.30 4.59
CA ASP A 72 7.02 -5.31 4.90
C ASP A 72 8.02 -5.46 3.74
N ASP A 73 7.52 -5.60 2.51
CA ASP A 73 8.35 -5.66 1.30
C ASP A 73 9.27 -4.45 1.19
N GLU A 74 8.77 -3.27 1.54
CA GLU A 74 9.55 -2.03 1.49
C GLU A 74 10.55 -1.95 2.65
N LEU A 75 10.20 -2.40 3.86
CA LEU A 75 11.09 -2.43 5.02
C LEU A 75 12.24 -3.43 4.83
N GLU A 76 12.01 -4.54 4.14
CA GLU A 76 13.07 -5.48 3.77
C GLU A 76 14.15 -4.80 2.92
N THR A 77 13.78 -3.86 2.04
CA THR A 77 14.76 -3.14 1.20
C THR A 77 15.71 -2.24 1.99
N VAL A 78 15.35 -1.87 3.22
CA VAL A 78 16.14 -0.94 4.06
C VAL A 78 16.80 -1.61 5.25
N GLN A 79 16.71 -2.94 5.33
CA GLN A 79 17.24 -3.72 6.45
C GLN A 79 18.72 -3.43 6.71
N ASP A 80 19.53 -3.31 5.66
CA ASP A 80 20.98 -3.11 5.75
C ASP A 80 21.34 -1.72 6.31
N ILE A 81 20.57 -0.69 5.99
CA ILE A 81 20.83 0.68 6.45
C ILE A 81 20.29 0.94 7.86
N MET A 82 19.34 0.11 8.32
CA MET A 82 18.80 0.15 9.68
C MET A 82 19.71 -0.51 10.72
N GLN A 83 20.77 -1.21 10.28
CA GLN A 83 21.76 -1.77 11.20
C GLN A 83 22.61 -0.67 11.82
N CYS A 84 22.84 -0.78 13.13
CA CYS A 84 23.71 0.14 13.86
C CYS A 84 25.18 -0.09 13.44
N PRO A 85 25.87 0.89 12.83
CA PRO A 85 27.30 0.79 12.57
C PRO A 85 28.09 0.56 13.85
N LYS A 86 29.21 -0.17 13.79
CA LYS A 86 30.03 -0.50 14.97
C LYS A 86 30.48 0.73 15.77
N ASP A 87 30.65 1.87 15.11
CA ASP A 87 31.12 3.12 15.71
C ASP A 87 29.99 4.11 15.99
N ALA A 88 28.73 3.75 15.77
CA ALA A 88 27.60 4.67 15.88
C ALA A 88 27.31 5.15 17.31
N LEU A 89 27.76 4.40 18.32
CA LEU A 89 27.69 4.81 19.73
C LEU A 89 28.91 5.62 20.20
N SER A 90 29.84 5.95 19.30
CA SER A 90 30.92 6.89 19.60
C SER A 90 30.37 8.32 19.70
N ALA A 91 31.14 9.23 20.32
CA ALA A 91 30.78 10.65 20.39
C ALA A 91 30.60 11.26 18.98
N ASP A 92 31.46 10.89 18.04
CA ASP A 92 31.36 11.34 16.64
C ASP A 92 30.17 10.69 15.93
N GLY A 93 29.91 9.40 16.15
CA GLY A 93 28.75 8.70 15.60
C GLY A 93 27.43 9.34 16.03
N LEU A 94 27.29 9.68 17.32
CA LEU A 94 26.09 10.33 17.86
C LEU A 94 25.90 11.78 17.40
N THR A 95 26.98 12.46 16.99
CA THR A 95 26.92 13.87 16.57
C THR A 95 26.95 14.06 15.04
N SER A 96 27.34 13.03 14.30
CA SER A 96 27.36 13.00 12.82
C SER A 96 26.00 12.73 12.17
N LEU A 97 24.98 12.42 12.98
CA LEU A 97 23.70 11.91 12.50
C LEU A 97 22.69 13.06 12.31
N PHE A 98 22.43 13.43 11.06
CA PHE A 98 21.47 14.46 10.70
C PHE A 98 20.10 13.85 10.41
N ILE A 99 19.06 14.40 11.05
CA ILE A 99 17.68 13.92 10.90
C ILE A 99 17.18 14.17 9.47
N GLU A 100 17.64 15.27 8.87
CA GLU A 100 17.37 15.69 7.50
C GLU A 100 17.83 14.66 6.49
N ASP A 101 19.05 14.14 6.67
CA ASP A 101 19.61 13.10 5.82
C ASP A 101 18.83 11.79 5.94
N MET A 102 18.35 11.46 7.13
CA MET A 102 17.47 10.30 7.33
C MET A 102 16.12 10.48 6.63
N ILE A 103 15.50 11.66 6.76
CA ILE A 103 14.24 11.97 6.08
C ILE A 103 14.42 11.86 4.57
N LEU A 104 15.49 12.44 4.03
CA LEU A 104 15.78 12.41 2.60
C LEU A 104 15.98 10.97 2.12
N LYS A 105 16.77 10.16 2.83
CA LYS A 105 16.99 8.74 2.51
C LYS A 105 15.69 7.94 2.55
N LEU A 106 14.90 8.08 3.62
CA LEU A 106 13.66 7.31 3.80
C LEU A 106 12.53 7.73 2.85
N SER A 107 12.49 8.99 2.42
CA SER A 107 11.43 9.50 1.55
C SER A 107 11.73 9.42 0.05
N THR A 108 12.99 9.17 -0.35
CA THR A 108 13.41 9.18 -1.76
C THR A 108 13.41 7.76 -2.36
N PRO A 109 12.68 7.52 -3.47
CA PRO A 109 12.77 6.25 -4.20
C PRO A 109 14.19 5.97 -4.71
N GLY A 110 14.64 4.72 -4.63
CA GLY A 110 15.90 4.26 -5.25
C GLY A 110 17.19 4.46 -4.43
N PHE A 111 17.11 5.05 -3.24
CA PHE A 111 18.25 5.18 -2.30
C PHE A 111 18.22 4.16 -1.15
N GLY A 112 17.49 3.04 -1.33
CA GLY A 112 17.17 2.15 -0.20
C GLY A 112 16.33 2.86 0.85
N GLY A 113 15.35 3.67 0.39
CA GLY A 113 14.38 4.35 1.24
C GLY A 113 13.06 3.60 1.33
N THR A 114 12.16 4.07 2.18
CA THR A 114 10.80 3.53 2.37
C THR A 114 9.72 4.55 1.98
N PRO A 115 9.65 5.01 0.72
CA PRO A 115 8.73 6.09 0.31
C PRO A 115 7.25 5.80 0.57
N ILE A 116 6.80 4.56 0.46
CA ILE A 116 5.39 4.16 0.67
C ILE A 116 5.06 4.18 2.16
N HIS A 117 5.88 3.54 3.00
CA HIS A 117 5.78 3.55 4.45
C HIS A 117 5.89 4.97 4.99
N TRP A 118 6.79 5.78 4.45
CA TRP A 118 6.93 7.19 4.79
C TRP A 118 5.65 7.97 4.47
N ALA A 119 5.10 7.79 3.27
CA ALA A 119 3.83 8.40 2.88
C ALA A 119 2.66 7.94 3.76
N PHE A 120 2.64 6.65 4.13
CA PHE A 120 1.66 6.06 5.04
C PHE A 120 1.74 6.69 6.43
N LEU A 121 2.92 6.72 7.06
CA LEU A 121 3.16 7.35 8.35
C LEU A 121 2.73 8.82 8.34
N ARG A 122 3.10 9.58 7.30
CA ARG A 122 2.65 10.98 7.16
C ARG A 122 1.14 11.09 7.10
N ARG A 123 0.45 10.15 6.44
CA ARG A 123 -1.01 10.18 6.30
C ARG A 123 -1.75 9.79 7.58
N VAL A 124 -1.22 8.88 8.39
CA VAL A 124 -1.87 8.43 9.63
C VAL A 124 -1.54 9.31 10.85
N THR A 125 -0.38 9.97 10.85
CA THR A 125 0.05 10.84 11.97
C THR A 125 -0.41 12.29 11.84
N GLN A 126 -0.86 12.71 10.66
CA GLN A 126 -1.31 14.08 10.40
C GLN A 126 -2.81 14.12 10.10
N THR A 127 -3.55 14.90 10.89
CA THR A 127 -4.92 15.27 10.52
C THR A 127 -4.91 16.26 9.35
N VAL A 128 -6.02 16.33 8.61
CA VAL A 128 -6.20 17.30 7.50
C VAL A 128 -5.88 18.73 7.96
N LYS A 129 -6.37 19.11 9.16
CA LYS A 129 -6.14 20.42 9.77
C LYS A 129 -4.67 20.65 10.17
N GLN A 130 -3.94 19.61 10.59
CA GLN A 130 -2.51 19.73 10.88
C GLN A 130 -1.69 19.88 9.59
N ARG A 131 -2.10 19.25 8.49
CA ARG A 131 -1.43 19.40 7.19
C ARG A 131 -1.57 20.83 6.65
N GLU A 132 -2.75 21.44 6.83
CA GLU A 132 -3.01 22.83 6.40
C GLU A 132 -2.29 23.86 7.27
N ASN A 133 -2.15 23.61 8.58
CA ASN A 133 -1.60 24.58 9.54
C ASN A 133 -0.11 24.41 9.87
N ASN A 134 0.52 23.27 9.53
CA ASN A 134 1.95 23.06 9.77
C ASN A 134 2.78 23.74 8.68
N THR A 135 2.88 25.06 8.72
CA THR A 135 3.85 25.82 7.92
C THR A 135 5.29 25.73 8.45
N TYR A 136 5.51 25.19 9.66
CA TYR A 136 6.86 25.12 10.28
C TYR A 136 7.29 23.71 10.72
N LYS A 137 6.35 22.76 10.78
CA LYS A 137 6.61 21.37 11.23
C LYS A 137 6.55 20.35 10.08
N THR A 138 6.42 20.84 8.85
CA THR A 138 6.43 19.98 7.67
C THR A 138 7.88 19.66 7.35
N LEU A 139 8.22 18.37 7.40
CA LEU A 139 9.56 17.81 7.19
C LEU A 139 10.19 18.17 5.81
N GLU A 140 9.45 18.86 4.94
CA GLU A 140 9.91 19.38 3.64
C GLU A 140 10.54 20.78 3.73
N LEU A 141 10.48 21.44 4.90
CA LEU A 141 11.08 22.77 5.12
C LEU A 141 12.48 22.72 5.73
N VAL A 142 13.01 21.53 6.02
CA VAL A 142 14.42 21.42 6.40
C VAL A 142 15.28 21.32 5.16
N ARG A 143 15.33 22.42 4.41
CA ARG A 143 16.48 22.77 3.57
C ARG A 143 17.33 23.73 4.39
N GLY A 144 18.19 23.16 5.22
CA GLY A 144 19.31 23.85 5.85
C GLY A 144 20.59 23.32 5.23
#